data_AF-A0A147BNQ2-F1
#
_entry.id   AF-A0A147BNQ2-F1
#
_cell.length_a   1.000
_cell.length_b   1.000
_cell.length_c   1.000
_cell.angle_alpha   90.00
_cell.angle_beta   90.00
_cell.angle_gamma   90.00
#
_symmetry.space_group_name_H-M   'P 1'
#
loop_
_entity.id
_entity.type
_entity.pdbx_description
1 polymer ?
#
loop_
_entity_poly.entity_id
_entity_poly.type
_entity_poly.pdbx_seq_one_letter_code
_entity_poly.pdbx_strand_id
1 'polypeptide(L)'
;ALFYVTAGLNLCPHQKHLQGAIDKCHGKLSKLGEISKQLVQITSTYEKQCAEELAPGASSAEIQRMRCVDQYFEKQFHRCWAGVLDDDRLLSDAGFTNEDVHIFKESIKCKFGVLGIEL
;
A
#
# COMPACT_ATOMS: atom_id res chain seq x y z
N ALA A 1 20.24 10.56 0.15
CA ALA A 1 19.06 10.42 1.01
C ALA A 1 18.32 9.17 0.58
N LEU A 2 18.16 8.19 1.50
CA LEU A 2 17.43 6.96 1.21
C LEU A 2 16.00 7.33 0.80
N PHE A 3 15.61 6.96 -0.42
CA PHE A 3 14.22 7.00 -0.84
C PHE A 3 13.47 6.00 0.03
N TYR A 4 12.85 6.48 1.10
CA TYR A 4 11.85 5.70 1.82
C TYR A 4 10.81 5.30 0.78
N VAL A 5 10.71 4.01 0.56
CA VAL A 5 9.66 3.37 -0.22
C VAL A 5 8.35 3.63 0.51
N THR A 6 7.75 4.81 0.29
CA THR A 6 6.41 5.17 0.75
C THR A 6 5.39 4.81 -0.33
N ALA A 7 5.45 3.58 -0.81
CA ALA A 7 4.39 3.01 -1.62
C ALA A 7 3.60 2.06 -0.72
N GLY A 8 2.37 2.33 -0.32
CA GLY A 8 1.45 3.38 -0.71
C GLY A 8 0.70 3.88 0.50
N LEU A 9 0.13 5.08 0.41
CA LEU A 9 -0.64 5.81 1.40
C LEU A 9 0.17 6.44 2.54
N ASN A 10 0.23 7.77 2.49
CA ASN A 10 0.56 8.61 3.62
C ASN A 10 -0.35 8.27 4.80
N LEU A 11 0.25 8.14 5.98
CA LEU A 11 -0.50 7.97 7.22
C LEU A 11 -1.34 9.20 7.50
N CYS A 12 -2.56 8.94 7.97
CA CYS A 12 -3.40 10.01 8.46
C CYS A 12 -2.82 10.57 9.77
N PRO A 13 -3.08 11.84 10.12
CA PRO A 13 -2.50 12.46 11.31
C PRO A 13 -2.72 11.64 12.59
N HIS A 14 -3.89 11.01 12.73
CA HIS A 14 -4.24 10.17 13.87
C HIS A 14 -3.48 8.83 13.91
N GLN A 15 -2.88 8.38 12.80
CA GLN A 15 -2.10 7.14 12.67
C GLN A 15 -0.59 7.36 12.79
N LYS A 16 -0.11 8.60 12.91
CA LYS A 16 1.35 8.89 12.95
C LYS A 16 2.08 8.13 14.06
N HIS A 17 1.42 7.83 15.16
CA HIS A 17 1.98 7.03 16.26
C HIS A 17 2.34 5.59 15.84
N LEU A 18 1.80 5.09 14.73
CA LEU A 18 2.07 3.76 14.18
C LEU A 18 3.29 3.73 13.24
N GLN A 19 3.89 4.88 12.90
CA GLN A 19 4.97 4.98 11.92
C GLN A 19 6.12 4.00 12.21
N GLY A 20 6.59 3.91 13.46
CA GLY A 20 7.68 3.01 13.82
C GLY A 20 7.34 1.51 13.69
N ALA A 21 6.07 1.13 13.77
CA ALA A 21 5.63 -0.24 13.51
C ALA A 21 5.56 -0.51 11.99
N ILE A 22 5.10 0.47 11.21
CA ILE A 22 5.05 0.38 9.74
C ILE A 22 6.46 0.35 9.14
N ASP A 23 7.40 1.13 9.68
CA ASP A 23 8.79 1.10 9.25
C ASP A 23 9.42 -0.30 9.43
N LYS A 24 9.04 -1.02 10.49
CA LYS A 24 9.47 -2.42 10.71
C LYS A 24 8.89 -3.37 9.65
N CYS A 25 7.64 -3.17 9.23
CA CYS A 25 7.06 -3.93 8.12
C CYS A 25 7.86 -3.72 6.83
N HIS A 26 8.20 -2.46 6.52
CA HIS A 26 8.95 -2.08 5.33
C HIS A 26 10.44 -2.44 5.39
N GLY A 27 10.98 -2.80 6.56
CA GLY A 27 12.39 -3.19 6.71
C GLY A 27 12.82 -4.31 5.76
N LYS A 28 11.91 -5.23 5.42
CA LYS A 28 12.18 -6.31 4.46
C LYS A 28 12.28 -5.82 3.01
N LEU A 29 11.64 -4.70 2.65
CA LEU A 29 11.72 -4.11 1.31
C LEU A 29 13.11 -3.59 0.96
N SER A 30 13.94 -3.29 1.96
CA SER A 30 15.34 -2.90 1.74
C SER A 30 16.15 -3.98 0.99
N LYS A 31 15.73 -5.25 1.07
CA LYS A 31 16.35 -6.37 0.36
C LYS A 31 16.08 -6.38 -1.14
N LEU A 32 15.07 -5.63 -1.60
CA LEU A 32 14.63 -5.59 -2.99
C LEU A 32 15.46 -4.63 -3.86
N GLY A 33 16.37 -3.84 -3.26
CA GLY A 33 17.24 -2.93 -4.00
C GLY A 33 16.49 -2.02 -4.97
N GLU A 34 16.91 -2.01 -6.24
CA GLU A 34 16.29 -1.18 -7.29
C GLU A 34 14.89 -1.65 -7.72
N ILE A 35 14.52 -2.92 -7.47
CA ILE A 35 13.19 -3.48 -7.77
C ILE A 35 12.10 -2.77 -6.97
N SER A 36 12.46 -2.27 -5.77
CA SER A 36 11.55 -1.50 -4.92
C SER A 36 10.89 -0.31 -5.64
N LYS A 37 11.57 0.33 -6.60
CA LYS A 37 11.01 1.44 -7.37
C LYS A 37 9.92 1.00 -8.35
N GLN A 38 10.03 -0.18 -8.94
CA GLN A 38 9.01 -0.71 -9.83
C GLN A 38 7.79 -1.18 -9.03
N LEU A 39 8.03 -1.83 -7.89
CA LEU A 39 6.97 -2.20 -6.96
C LEU A 39 6.20 -0.98 -6.48
N VAL A 40 6.86 0.15 -6.21
CA VAL A 40 6.20 1.44 -5.87
C VAL A 40 5.19 1.88 -6.92
N GLN A 41 5.53 1.76 -8.21
CA GLN A 41 4.64 2.15 -9.30
C GLN A 41 3.43 1.23 -9.40
N ILE A 42 3.64 -0.07 -9.20
CA ILE A 42 2.58 -1.07 -9.14
C ILE A 42 1.63 -0.75 -7.98
N THR A 43 2.16 -0.47 -6.79
CA THR A 43 1.34 -0.07 -5.64
C THR A 43 0.50 1.16 -5.91
N SER A 44 1.08 2.18 -6.54
CA SER A 44 0.35 3.41 -6.91
C SER A 44 -0.75 3.14 -7.93
N THR A 45 -0.59 2.12 -8.77
CA THR A 45 -1.64 1.69 -9.72
C THR A 45 -2.82 1.09 -8.96
N TYR A 46 -2.57 0.29 -7.93
CA TYR A 46 -3.63 -0.29 -7.09
C TYR A 46 -4.39 0.77 -6.31
N GLU A 47 -3.66 1.75 -5.76
CA GLU A 47 -4.29 2.89 -5.10
C GLU A 47 -5.25 3.64 -6.04
N LYS A 48 -4.85 3.85 -7.29
CA LYS A 48 -5.69 4.54 -8.29
C LYS A 48 -6.92 3.71 -8.64
N GLN A 49 -6.77 2.41 -8.81
CA GLN A 49 -7.91 1.51 -9.06
C GLN A 49 -8.91 1.56 -7.91
N CYS A 50 -8.45 1.44 -6.67
CA CYS A 50 -9.32 1.52 -5.50
C CYS A 50 -9.91 2.92 -5.27
N ALA A 51 -9.18 3.97 -5.59
CA ALA A 51 -9.71 5.33 -5.58
C ALA A 51 -10.86 5.49 -6.57
N GLU A 52 -10.67 5.03 -7.81
CA GLU A 52 -11.71 5.11 -8.84
C GLU A 52 -12.92 4.22 -8.51
N GLU A 53 -12.70 3.05 -7.92
CA GLU A 53 -13.79 2.14 -7.51
C GLU A 53 -14.64 2.73 -6.37
N LEU A 54 -14.00 3.26 -5.32
CA LEU A 54 -14.68 3.68 -4.10
C LEU A 54 -15.13 5.15 -4.11
N ALA A 55 -14.47 5.99 -4.91
CA ALA A 55 -14.81 7.40 -5.08
C ALA A 55 -14.48 7.86 -6.52
N PRO A 56 -15.29 7.45 -7.50
CA PRO A 56 -15.06 7.77 -8.91
C PRO A 56 -14.87 9.27 -9.15
N GLY A 57 -13.82 9.63 -9.88
CA GLY A 57 -13.52 11.03 -10.21
C GLY A 57 -12.99 11.90 -9.07
N ALA A 58 -12.80 11.37 -7.86
CA ALA A 58 -12.20 12.10 -6.76
C ALA A 58 -10.69 12.31 -6.99
N SER A 59 -10.20 13.51 -6.71
CA SER A 59 -8.78 13.83 -6.75
C SER A 59 -8.00 13.11 -5.64
N SER A 60 -6.68 12.96 -5.81
CA SER A 60 -5.83 12.35 -4.78
C SER A 60 -5.90 13.08 -3.42
N ALA A 61 -6.10 14.41 -3.43
CA ALA A 61 -6.26 15.19 -2.21
C ALA A 61 -7.59 14.89 -1.50
N GLU A 62 -8.67 14.69 -2.26
CA GLU A 62 -9.98 14.28 -1.74
C GLU A 62 -9.92 12.86 -1.19
N ILE A 63 -9.31 11.91 -1.92
CA ILE A 63 -9.08 10.54 -1.43
C ILE A 63 -8.31 10.54 -0.11
N GLN A 64 -7.21 11.31 -0.04
CA GLN A 64 -6.43 11.43 1.20
C GLN A 64 -7.28 12.01 2.34
N ARG A 65 -8.07 13.06 2.07
CA ARG A 65 -8.96 13.64 3.07
C ARG A 65 -9.98 12.62 3.55
N MET A 66 -10.69 11.95 2.65
CA MET A 66 -11.71 10.95 2.97
C MET A 66 -11.13 9.84 3.84
N ARG A 67 -9.98 9.27 3.46
CA ARG A 67 -9.27 8.27 4.28
C ARG A 67 -8.97 8.79 5.70
N CYS A 68 -8.64 10.06 5.86
CA CYS A 68 -8.22 10.58 7.16
C CYS A 68 -9.35 11.06 8.06
N VAL A 69 -10.57 11.23 7.53
CA VAL A 69 -11.75 11.69 8.28
C VAL A 69 -12.82 10.63 8.43
N ASP A 70 -12.89 9.68 7.50
CA ASP A 70 -13.86 8.59 7.47
C ASP A 70 -13.14 7.25 7.63
N GLN A 71 -13.23 6.70 8.83
CA GLN A 71 -12.64 5.40 9.17
C GLN A 71 -13.26 4.24 8.36
N TYR A 72 -14.53 4.35 7.96
CA TYR A 72 -15.16 3.33 7.14
C TYR A 72 -14.58 3.37 5.73
N PHE A 73 -14.51 4.55 5.11
CA PHE A 73 -13.88 4.72 3.81
C PHE A 73 -12.43 4.23 3.82
N GLU A 74 -11.66 4.60 4.86
CA GLU A 74 -10.29 4.13 5.01
C GLU A 74 -10.17 2.60 5.03
N LYS A 75 -11.03 1.93 5.81
CA LYS A 75 -11.05 0.47 5.86
C LYS A 75 -11.38 -0.15 4.51
N GLN A 76 -12.39 0.37 3.82
CA GLN A 76 -12.76 -0.12 2.49
C GLN A 76 -11.65 0.10 1.47
N PHE A 77 -10.98 1.25 1.53
CA PHE A 77 -9.85 1.57 0.66
C PHE A 77 -8.70 0.58 0.83
N HIS A 78 -8.32 0.29 2.06
CA HIS A 78 -7.26 -0.68 2.34
C HIS A 78 -7.68 -2.12 2.00
N ARG A 79 -8.95 -2.48 2.17
CA ARG A 79 -9.48 -3.80 1.76
C ARG A 79 -9.47 -3.99 0.25
N CYS A 80 -9.94 -3.00 -0.52
CA CYS A 80 -9.81 -3.02 -1.98
C CYS A 80 -8.35 -3.21 -2.38
N TRP A 81 -7.45 -2.42 -1.79
CA TRP A 81 -6.04 -2.47 -2.14
C TRP A 81 -5.41 -3.85 -1.84
N ALA A 82 -5.79 -4.47 -0.72
CA ALA A 82 -5.37 -5.83 -0.40
C ALA A 82 -5.93 -6.89 -1.35
N GLY A 83 -7.20 -6.76 -1.74
CA GLY A 83 -7.83 -7.65 -2.72
C GLY A 83 -7.11 -7.60 -4.07
N VAL A 84 -6.85 -6.38 -4.58
CA VAL A 84 -6.06 -6.19 -5.80
C VAL A 84 -4.68 -6.82 -5.65
N LEU A 85 -3.96 -6.56 -4.56
CA LEU A 85 -2.63 -7.13 -4.32
C LEU A 85 -2.61 -8.66 -4.33
N ASP A 86 -3.64 -9.32 -3.79
CA ASP A 86 -3.71 -10.76 -3.72
C ASP A 86 -4.04 -11.40 -5.07
N ASP A 87 -4.95 -10.79 -5.85
CA ASP A 87 -5.38 -11.29 -7.15
C ASP A 87 -4.40 -10.98 -8.31
N ASP A 88 -3.46 -10.06 -8.12
CA ASP A 88 -2.86 -9.41 -9.29
C ASP A 88 -1.86 -10.26 -10.09
N ARG A 89 -2.20 -10.40 -11.38
CA ARG A 89 -1.34 -10.88 -12.45
C ARG A 89 -0.23 -9.89 -12.82
N LEU A 90 -0.40 -8.57 -12.62
CA LEU A 90 0.65 -7.58 -12.93
C LEU A 90 1.94 -7.81 -12.15
N LEU A 91 1.86 -8.24 -10.88
CA LEU A 91 3.05 -8.62 -10.10
C LEU A 91 3.71 -9.88 -10.66
N SER A 92 2.91 -10.82 -11.15
CA SER A 92 3.40 -12.05 -11.80
C SER A 92 3.98 -11.80 -13.20
N ASP A 93 3.42 -10.85 -13.94
CA ASP A 93 3.78 -10.53 -15.33
C ASP A 93 4.92 -9.51 -15.42
N ALA A 94 5.22 -8.79 -14.32
CA ALA A 94 6.31 -7.82 -14.24
C ALA A 94 7.72 -8.44 -14.23
N GLY A 95 7.83 -9.78 -14.26
CA GLY A 95 9.11 -10.49 -14.33
C GLY A 95 9.90 -10.51 -13.03
N PHE A 96 9.27 -10.22 -11.89
CA PHE A 96 9.88 -10.36 -10.57
C PHE A 96 10.02 -11.83 -10.18
N THR A 97 10.97 -12.11 -9.28
CA THR A 97 11.06 -13.45 -8.70
C THR A 97 9.90 -13.69 -7.73
N ASN A 98 9.53 -14.96 -7.53
CA ASN A 98 8.53 -15.33 -6.52
C ASN A 98 8.93 -14.86 -5.12
N GLU A 99 10.23 -14.80 -4.82
CA GLU A 99 10.74 -14.31 -3.54
C GLU A 99 10.53 -12.80 -3.38
N ASP A 100 10.81 -12.01 -4.42
CA ASP A 100 10.59 -10.55 -4.41
C ASP A 100 9.11 -10.22 -4.21
N VAL A 101 8.23 -10.90 -4.96
CA VAL A 101 6.76 -10.75 -4.83
C VAL A 101 6.30 -11.15 -3.44
N HIS A 102 6.82 -12.25 -2.89
CA HIS A 102 6.48 -12.69 -1.54
C HIS A 102 6.90 -11.67 -0.48
N ILE A 103 8.14 -11.17 -0.53
CA ILE A 103 8.63 -10.13 0.39
C ILE A 103 7.77 -8.87 0.31
N PHE A 104 7.40 -8.46 -0.91
CA PHE A 104 6.56 -7.30 -1.14
C PHE A 104 5.15 -7.50 -0.55
N LYS A 105 4.47 -8.60 -0.88
CA LYS A 105 3.12 -8.91 -0.36
C LYS A 105 3.12 -8.97 1.16
N GLU A 106 4.10 -9.64 1.77
CA GLU A 106 4.22 -9.74 3.23
C GLU A 106 4.45 -8.37 3.90
N SER A 107 5.24 -7.49 3.28
CA SER A 107 5.45 -6.14 3.80
C SER A 107 4.14 -5.33 3.81
N ILE A 108 3.34 -5.42 2.75
CA ILE A 108 2.07 -4.71 2.66
C ILE A 108 1.01 -5.31 3.60
N LYS A 109 0.92 -6.65 3.70
CA LYS A 109 0.04 -7.34 4.66
C LYS A 109 0.38 -6.99 6.10
N CYS A 110 1.66 -6.91 6.45
CA CYS A 110 2.11 -6.44 7.75
C CYS A 110 1.62 -5.01 8.03
N LYS A 111 1.73 -4.09 7.06
CA LYS A 111 1.22 -2.72 7.19
C LYS A 111 -0.29 -2.70 7.45
N PHE A 112 -1.07 -3.50 6.73
CA PHE A 112 -2.52 -3.60 6.93
C PHE A 112 -2.88 -4.14 8.32
N GLY A 113 -2.14 -5.13 8.82
CA GLY A 113 -2.29 -5.61 10.20
C GLY A 113 -2.02 -4.51 11.24
N VAL A 114 -0.96 -3.70 11.06
CA VAL A 114 -0.67 -2.55 11.95
C VAL A 114 -1.78 -1.50 11.92
N LEU A 115 -2.40 -1.28 10.76
CA LEU A 115 -3.52 -0.35 10.59
C LEU A 115 -4.86 -0.92 11.09
N GLY A 116 -4.90 -2.16 11.59
CA GLY A 116 -6.13 -2.81 12.05
C GLY A 116 -7.11 -3.13 10.92
N ILE A 117 -6.60 -3.35 9.71
CA ILE A 117 -7.40 -3.75 8.56
C ILE A 117 -7.51 -5.28 8.59
N GLU A 118 -8.72 -5.76 8.88
CA GLU A 118 -9.06 -7.18 8.73
C GLU A 118 -9.23 -7.47 7.23
N LEU A 119 -8.35 -8.33 6.72
CA LEU A 119 -8.30 -8.83 5.34
C LEU A 119 -9.07 -10.14 5.22
#